data_AF-A0A5N6QE71-F1
#
_entry.id   AF-A0A5N6QE71-F1
#
_cell.length_a   1.000
_cell.length_b   1.000
_cell.length_c   1.000
_cell.angle_alpha   90.00
_cell.angle_beta   90.00
_cell.angle_gamma   90.00
#
_symmetry.space_group_name_H-M   'P 1'
#
loop_
_entity.id
_entity.type
_entity.pdbx_description
1 polymer ?
#
loop_
_entity_poly.entity_id
_entity_poly.type
_entity_poly.pdbx_seq_one_letter_code
_entity_poly.pdbx_strand_id
1 'polypeptide(L)' 'MGGEATAAGRVFKFLSPKLRPQSIDIQAAVYWGVAATTTALWLIQPFDWLKKTFLEKPEPEEKK' A
#
# COMPACT_ATOMS: atom_id res chain seq x y z
N MET A 1 -26.51 -35.46 0.16
CA MET A 1 -26.01 -34.17 -0.36
C MET A 1 -25.34 -33.42 0.77
N GLY A 2 -24.07 -33.02 0.64
CA GLY A 2 -23.48 -32.09 1.60
C GLY A 2 -21.96 -32.04 1.57
N GLY A 3 -21.42 -31.05 0.85
CA GLY A 3 -20.25 -30.32 1.34
C GLY A 3 -18.95 -30.50 0.58
N GLU A 4 -18.87 -29.90 -0.62
CA GLU A 4 -17.69 -29.69 -1.44
C GLU A 4 -16.64 -28.72 -0.83
N ALA A 5 -16.55 -28.61 0.49
CA ALA A 5 -15.75 -27.56 1.17
C ALA A 5 -14.46 -28.07 1.82
N THR A 6 -13.84 -29.15 1.32
CA THR A 6 -12.73 -29.80 2.06
C THR A 6 -11.41 -30.01 1.30
N ALA A 7 -11.14 -29.22 0.27
CA ALA A 7 -9.79 -29.15 -0.32
C ALA A 7 -9.00 -27.95 0.23
N ALA A 8 -9.58 -26.75 0.20
CA ALA A 8 -8.89 -25.51 0.61
C ALA A 8 -8.57 -25.46 2.12
N GLY A 9 -9.43 -25.97 3.00
CA GLY A 9 -9.17 -25.97 4.45
C GLY A 9 -8.13 -26.98 4.93
N ARG A 10 -7.81 -28.02 4.13
CA ARG A 10 -6.86 -29.08 4.50
C ARG A 10 -5.41 -28.75 4.11
N VAL A 11 -5.20 -27.95 3.06
CA VAL A 11 -3.84 -27.53 2.66
C VAL A 11 -3.17 -26.59 3.66
N PHE A 12 -3.95 -25.86 4.46
CA PHE A 12 -3.44 -25.00 5.54
C PHE A 12 -3.12 -25.72 6.85
N LYS A 13 -3.44 -27.02 6.97
CA LYS A 13 -3.16 -27.83 8.17
C LYS A 13 -1.74 -28.41 8.17
N PHE A 14 -1.06 -28.41 7.02
CA PHE A 14 0.31 -28.92 6.85
C PHE A 14 1.38 -27.82 6.71
N LEU A 15 1.00 -26.54 6.61
CA LEU A 15 1.95 -25.44 6.65
C LEU A 15 2.24 -25.10 8.12
N SER A 16 3.53 -25.19 8.51
CA SER A 16 3.99 -24.91 9.87
C SER A 16 3.38 -23.61 10.41
N PRO A 17 2.91 -23.57 11.67
CA PRO A 17 2.24 -22.40 12.26
C PRO A 17 3.08 -21.11 12.22
N LYS A 18 4.39 -21.23 11.97
CA LYS A 18 5.39 -20.16 11.86
C LYS A 18 5.46 -19.48 10.47
N LEU A 19 4.78 -20.01 9.47
CA LEU A 19 4.77 -19.46 8.10
C LEU A 19 3.42 -18.89 7.68
N ARG A 20 2.46 -18.79 8.61
CA ARG A 20 1.26 -18.00 8.36
C ARG A 20 1.71 -16.55 8.29
N PRO A 21 1.50 -15.82 7.17
CA PRO A 21 1.69 -14.38 7.15
C PRO A 21 0.82 -13.82 8.26
N GLN A 22 1.45 -13.50 9.38
CA GLN A 22 0.73 -13.15 10.58
C GLN A 22 0.17 -11.76 10.27
N SER A 23 -1.14 -11.54 10.45
CA SER A 23 -1.77 -10.27 10.03
C SER A 23 -1.06 -9.05 10.61
N ILE A 24 -0.37 -9.23 11.74
CA ILE A 24 0.53 -8.27 12.38
C ILE A 24 1.71 -7.86 11.48
N ASP A 25 2.34 -8.76 10.74
CA ASP A 25 3.49 -8.46 9.88
C ASP A 25 3.06 -7.65 8.66
N ILE A 26 1.91 -7.98 8.08
CA ILE A 26 1.31 -7.24 6.97
C ILE A 26 0.93 -5.82 7.44
N GLN A 27 0.28 -5.71 8.59
CA GLN A 27 -0.05 -4.42 9.18
C GLN A 27 1.22 -3.61 9.49
N ALA A 28 2.24 -4.24 10.07
CA ALA A 28 3.52 -3.59 10.35
C ALA A 28 4.17 -3.09 9.06
N ALA A 29 4.21 -3.90 7.99
CA ALA A 29 4.76 -3.48 6.70
C ALA A 29 3.99 -2.29 6.10
N VAL A 30 2.66 -2.28 6.23
CA VAL A 30 1.85 -1.12 5.83
C VAL A 30 2.20 0.11 6.67
N TYR A 31 2.26 -0.02 7.99
CA TYR A 31 2.59 1.09 8.88
C TYR A 31 4.00 1.63 8.64
N TRP A 32 5.00 0.77 8.51
CA TRP A 32 6.37 1.15 8.17
C TRP A 32 6.46 1.78 6.78
N GLY A 33 5.70 1.28 5.81
CA GLY A 33 5.60 1.87 4.47
C GLY A 33 5.02 3.28 4.48
N VAL A 34 3.91 3.49 5.20
CA VAL A 34 3.30 4.81 5.40
C VAL A 34 4.25 5.75 6.13
N ALA A 35 4.91 5.29 7.20
CA ALA A 35 5.88 6.07 7.96
C ALA A 35 7.06 6.50 7.08
N ALA A 36 7.68 5.58 6.35
CA ALA A 36 8.80 5.89 5.45
C ALA A 36 8.39 6.86 4.34
N THR A 37 7.22 6.66 3.74
CA THR A 37 6.67 7.56 2.71
C THR A 37 6.41 8.96 3.28
N THR A 38 5.82 9.04 4.47
CA THR A 38 5.53 10.32 5.14
C THR A 38 6.82 11.04 5.51
N THR A 39 7.83 10.33 6.02
CA THR A 39 9.15 10.90 6.31
C THR A 39 9.85 11.38 5.04
N ALA A 40 9.79 10.63 3.94
CA ALA A 40 10.36 11.05 2.67
C ALA A 40 9.68 12.31 2.13
N LEU A 41 8.33 12.37 2.19
CA LEU A 41 7.55 13.56 1.84
C LEU A 41 7.90 14.76 2.73
N TRP A 42 8.15 14.54 4.02
CA TRP A 42 8.53 15.59 4.95
C TRP A 42 9.92 16.16 4.67
N LEU A 43 10.90 15.30 4.35
CA LEU A 43 12.27 15.71 4.01
C LEU A 43 12.35 16.44 2.66
N ILE A 44 11.63 15.95 1.65
CA ILE A 44 11.73 16.44 0.26
C ILE A 44 10.74 17.59 0.00
N GLN A 45 9.83 17.89 0.94
CA GLN A 45 8.75 18.88 0.82
C GLN A 45 8.28 19.14 -0.62
N PRO A 46 7.85 18.11 -1.37
CA PRO A 46 7.55 18.25 -2.80
C PRO A 46 6.24 19.03 -3.04
N PHE A 47 5.67 19.66 -2.02
CA PHE A 47 4.38 20.31 -2.06
C PHE A 47 4.34 21.47 -3.05
N ASP A 48 5.42 22.23 -3.26
CA ASP A 48 5.42 23.29 -4.28
C ASP A 48 5.37 22.76 -5.70
N TRP A 49 6.07 21.65 -5.98
CA TRP A 49 5.92 20.93 -7.26
C TRP A 49 4.54 20.26 -7.39
N LEU A 50 4.02 19.68 -6.31
CA LEU A 50 2.73 19.01 -6.30
C LEU A 50 1.58 20.00 -6.55
N LYS A 51 1.61 21.20 -5.96
CA LYS A 51 0.64 22.27 -6.25
C LYS A 51 0.70 22.65 -7.73
N LYS A 52 1.89 22.82 -8.29
CA LYS A 52 2.08 23.08 -9.72
C LYS A 52 1.57 21.96 -10.63
N THR A 53 1.64 20.71 -10.17
CA THR A 53 1.28 19.53 -10.97
C THR A 53 -0.21 19.18 -10.88
N PHE A 54 -0.84 19.40 -9.72
CA PHE A 54 -2.22 18.96 -9.45
C PHE A 54 -3.24 20.10 -9.27
N LEU A 55 -2.82 21.30 -8.82
CA LEU A 55 -3.73 22.45 -8.64
C LEU A 55 -3.62 23.43 -9.82
N GLU A 56 -2.42 23.64 -10.34
CA GLU A 56 -2.17 24.35 -11.59
C GLU A 56 -2.42 23.39 -12.76
N LYS A 57 -3.70 23.18 -13.11
CA LYS A 57 -4.01 22.75 -14.48
C LYS A 57 -3.31 23.78 -15.39
N PRO A 58 -2.47 23.35 -16.36
CA PRO A 58 -1.55 24.24 -17.05
C PRO A 58 -2.34 25.45 -17.54
N GLU A 59 -2.00 26.66 -17.06
CA GLU A 59 -2.49 27.86 -17.69
C GLU A 59 -2.11 27.73 -19.17
N PRO A 60 -3.08 27.71 -20.10
CA PRO A 60 -2.75 27.69 -21.51
C PRO A 60 -1.87 28.90 -21.71
N GLU A 61 -0.61 28.68 -22.09
CA GLU A 61 0.26 29.75 -22.52
C GLU A 61 -0.43 30.43 -23.71
N GLU A 62 -1.18 31.50 -23.43
CA GLU A 62 -1.58 32.53 -24.38
C GLU A 62 -0.29 33.25 -24.82
N LYS A 63 0.51 32.56 -25.64
CA LYS A 63 1.60 33.19 -26.39
C LYS A 63 1.04 33.67 -27.72
N LYS A 64 0.64 34.95 -27.64
CA LYS A 64 0.65 35.99 -28.67
C LYS A 64 1.59 35.74 -29.85
#